data_AF-A0A836RIB3-F1
#
_entry.id   AF-A0A836RIB3-F1
#
_cell.length_a   1.000
_cell.length_b   1.000
_cell.length_c   1.000
_cell.angle_alpha   90.00
_cell.angle_beta   90.00
_cell.angle_gamma   90.00
#
_symmetry.space_group_name_H-M   'P 1'
#
loop_
_entity.id
_entity.type
_entity.pdbx_description
1 polymer ?
#
loop_
_entity_poly.entity_id
_entity_poly.type
_entity_poly.pdbx_seq_one_letter_code
_entity_poly.pdbx_strand_id
1 'polypeptide(L)'
;MTEYVPFPSDPSQEKIVPIAPLRKLVSAILERRGMYGYEADMAADRMIDADLWGKHAHGCRMLGQLVAAMDTGDIDPRAEMITEAETAAMAVLDAGEGVGQVAATKAMQLAIRKARDTGTGTVAVKRSRDFGTAASYVQLAVDDGLIGFCTTSTSGPTVAAYGSRTPATADNSLAWGVPTREGAPLVLDLSCAGASWAEVKSRALYGVPLPAGWTLDADGHDTQDPKAACTLLPAGGFHGFGLSLVCSVLAGPLAGGKMPSQKKHGYLTEPIEHFFYAIDFSKFI
;
A
#
# COMPACT_ATOMS: atom_id res chain seq x y z
N MET A 1 -21.37 5.57 -10.35
CA MET A 1 -20.91 6.14 -9.07
C MET A 1 -20.67 4.97 -8.16
N THR A 2 -19.42 4.70 -7.78
CA THR A 2 -19.12 3.72 -6.73
C THR A 2 -19.63 4.30 -5.42
N GLU A 3 -20.77 3.79 -4.94
CA GLU A 3 -21.20 4.03 -3.57
C GLU A 3 -20.09 3.51 -2.66
N TYR A 4 -19.45 4.42 -1.91
CA TYR A 4 -18.57 4.05 -0.82
C TYR A 4 -19.32 3.07 0.08
N VAL A 5 -18.60 2.04 0.57
CA VAL A 5 -19.18 1.01 1.46
C VAL A 5 -19.95 1.72 2.56
N PRO A 6 -21.26 1.46 2.72
CA PRO A 6 -21.91 1.77 3.97
C PRO A 6 -21.27 0.83 4.99
N PHE A 7 -20.24 1.30 5.71
CA PHE A 7 -19.82 0.69 6.95
C PHE A 7 -21.07 0.48 7.81
N PRO A 8 -21.12 -0.56 8.67
CA PRO A 8 -22.29 -0.78 9.52
C PRO A 8 -22.68 0.52 10.21
N SER A 9 -23.75 1.13 9.70
CA SER A 9 -24.22 2.46 10.08
C SER A 9 -25.16 2.31 11.26
N ASP A 10 -24.72 1.52 12.25
CA ASP A 10 -25.30 1.53 13.56
C ASP A 10 -24.44 2.45 14.43
N PRO A 11 -24.79 3.76 14.53
CA PRO A 11 -24.11 4.70 15.42
C PRO A 11 -23.96 4.21 16.85
N SER A 12 -24.79 3.25 17.30
CA SER A 12 -24.67 2.68 18.65
C SER A 12 -23.46 1.77 18.82
N GLN A 13 -22.88 1.28 17.71
CA GLN A 13 -21.67 0.45 17.68
C GLN A 13 -20.42 1.24 17.29
N GLU A 14 -20.59 2.44 16.74
CA GLU A 14 -19.48 3.34 16.41
C GLU A 14 -18.86 3.93 17.68
N LYS A 15 -17.53 3.95 17.72
CA LYS A 15 -16.77 4.60 18.80
C LYS A 15 -15.80 5.60 18.18
N ILE A 16 -15.98 6.86 18.52
CA ILE A 16 -15.01 7.91 18.21
C ILE A 16 -13.89 7.83 19.24
N VAL A 17 -12.67 7.59 18.78
CA VAL A 17 -11.48 7.49 19.62
C VAL A 17 -10.57 8.68 19.33
N PRO A 18 -10.10 9.43 20.35
CA PRO A 18 -9.15 10.50 20.12
C PRO A 18 -7.80 9.98 19.56
N ILE A 19 -7.22 10.74 18.64
CA ILE A 19 -6.00 10.34 17.90
C ILE A 19 -4.83 10.06 18.84
N ALA A 20 -4.51 10.96 19.77
CA ALA A 20 -3.32 10.84 20.61
C ALA A 20 -3.32 9.56 21.50
N PRO A 21 -4.42 9.22 22.21
CA PRO A 21 -4.55 7.92 22.88
C PRO A 21 -4.44 6.72 21.94
N LEU A 22 -5.05 6.76 20.76
CA LEU A 22 -4.98 5.66 19.78
C LEU A 22 -3.55 5.44 19.30
N ARG A 23 -2.87 6.51 18.87
CA ARG A 23 -1.45 6.48 18.46
C ARG A 23 -0.58 5.86 19.53
N LYS A 24 -0.71 6.34 20.78
CA LYS A 24 0.06 5.82 21.92
C LYS A 24 -0.20 4.33 22.15
N LEU A 25 -1.44 3.87 22.00
CA LEU A 25 -1.79 2.46 22.15
C LEU A 25 -1.18 1.62 21.04
N VAL A 26 -1.32 2.03 19.77
CA VAL A 26 -0.79 1.30 18.61
C VAL A 26 0.73 1.21 18.70
N SER A 27 1.44 2.33 18.95
CA SER A 27 2.88 2.33 19.13
C SER A 27 3.32 1.40 20.27
N ALA A 28 2.66 1.48 21.43
CA ALA A 28 3.02 0.64 22.58
C ALA A 28 2.81 -0.87 22.32
N ILE A 29 1.81 -1.25 21.52
CA ILE A 29 1.60 -2.64 21.09
C ILE A 29 2.75 -3.11 20.21
N LEU A 30 3.14 -2.29 19.23
CA LEU A 30 4.22 -2.58 18.28
C LEU A 30 5.60 -2.65 18.97
N GLU A 31 5.89 -1.73 19.88
CA GLU A 31 7.10 -1.77 20.72
C GLU A 31 7.18 -3.05 21.56
N ARG A 32 6.05 -3.46 22.16
CA ARG A 32 5.98 -4.73 22.91
C ARG A 32 6.18 -5.97 22.04
N ARG A 33 6.04 -5.84 20.72
CA ARG A 33 6.38 -6.88 19.74
C ARG A 33 7.80 -6.77 19.20
N GLY A 34 8.59 -5.83 19.72
CA GLY A 34 10.03 -5.77 19.52
C GLY A 34 10.49 -4.66 18.58
N MET A 35 9.56 -3.87 18.00
CA MET A 35 9.91 -2.71 17.16
C MET A 35 10.64 -1.64 17.97
N TYR A 36 11.53 -0.91 17.30
CA TYR A 36 12.08 0.32 17.85
C TYR A 36 10.98 1.37 17.97
N GLY A 37 10.96 2.12 19.07
CA GLY A 37 9.85 3.05 19.36
C GLY A 37 9.59 4.09 18.28
N TYR A 38 10.65 4.61 17.65
CA TYR A 38 10.51 5.57 16.54
C TYR A 38 9.86 4.94 15.29
N GLU A 39 10.09 3.65 15.02
CA GLU A 39 9.50 2.93 13.90
C GLU A 39 8.07 2.48 14.22
N ALA A 40 7.80 2.11 15.47
CA ALA A 40 6.47 1.83 15.96
C ALA A 40 5.56 3.06 15.79
N ASP A 41 6.09 4.24 16.14
CA ASP A 41 5.44 5.52 15.91
C ASP A 41 5.18 5.79 14.42
N MET A 42 6.17 5.56 13.55
CA MET A 42 5.97 5.69 12.09
C MET A 42 4.83 4.80 11.59
N ALA A 43 4.81 3.52 11.99
CA ALA A 43 3.78 2.59 11.57
C ALA A 43 2.39 2.97 12.12
N ALA A 44 2.31 3.40 13.39
CA ALA A 44 1.09 3.90 14.01
C ALA A 44 0.53 5.11 13.27
N ASP A 45 1.39 6.08 12.93
CA ASP A 45 0.99 7.28 12.21
C ASP A 45 0.40 6.93 10.82
N ARG A 46 1.03 6.03 10.06
CA ARG A 46 0.50 5.60 8.75
C ARG A 46 -0.85 4.88 8.85
N MET A 47 -1.05 4.06 9.88
CA MET A 47 -2.35 3.39 10.11
C MET A 47 -3.44 4.40 10.48
N ILE A 48 -3.11 5.40 11.28
CA ILE A 48 -4.04 6.45 11.69
C ILE A 48 -4.39 7.37 10.51
N ASP A 49 -3.42 7.72 9.67
CA ASP A 49 -3.66 8.49 8.43
C ASP A 49 -4.73 7.80 7.57
N ALA A 50 -4.60 6.48 7.38
CA ALA A 50 -5.59 5.70 6.65
C ALA A 50 -6.99 5.75 7.29
N ASP A 51 -7.09 5.65 8.61
CA ASP A 51 -8.37 5.77 9.31
C ASP A 51 -8.97 7.17 9.20
N LEU A 52 -8.16 8.23 9.31
CA LEU A 52 -8.61 9.62 9.17
C LEU A 52 -9.14 9.94 7.77
N TRP A 53 -8.65 9.23 6.76
CA TRP A 53 -9.10 9.36 5.37
C TRP A 53 -10.21 8.37 4.98
N GLY A 54 -10.79 7.66 5.95
CA GLY A 54 -11.88 6.71 5.73
C GLY A 54 -11.43 5.41 5.03
N LYS A 55 -10.12 5.15 4.95
CA LYS A 55 -9.52 3.94 4.38
C LYS A 55 -9.28 2.89 5.46
N HIS A 56 -10.30 2.62 6.28
CA HIS A 56 -10.24 1.71 7.43
C HIS A 56 -9.77 0.28 7.08
N ALA A 57 -9.96 -0.13 5.82
CA ALA A 57 -9.44 -1.41 5.33
C ALA A 57 -7.91 -1.53 5.46
N HIS A 58 -7.19 -0.39 5.44
CA HIS A 58 -5.73 -0.27 5.52
C HIS A 58 -5.23 0.42 6.81
N GLY A 59 -6.14 0.80 7.71
CA GLY A 59 -5.82 1.53 8.95
C GLY A 59 -5.53 0.64 10.16
N CYS A 60 -5.85 1.11 11.37
CA CYS A 60 -5.53 0.43 12.63
C CYS A 60 -6.17 -0.97 12.75
N ARG A 61 -7.22 -1.27 11.98
CA ARG A 61 -7.79 -2.63 11.87
C ARG A 61 -6.75 -3.68 11.46
N MET A 62 -5.72 -3.28 10.70
CA MET A 62 -4.65 -4.17 10.24
C MET A 62 -3.66 -4.54 11.36
N LEU A 63 -3.70 -3.88 12.52
CA LEU A 63 -2.77 -4.11 13.62
C LEU A 63 -2.73 -5.57 14.07
N GLY A 64 -3.89 -6.23 14.16
CA GLY A 64 -3.95 -7.65 14.53
C GLY A 64 -3.23 -8.56 13.54
N GLN A 65 -3.37 -8.27 12.24
CA GLN A 65 -2.67 -9.02 11.18
C GLN A 65 -1.17 -8.74 11.19
N LEU A 66 -0.76 -7.49 11.42
CA LEU A 66 0.64 -7.11 11.53
C LEU A 66 1.31 -7.83 12.72
N VAL A 67 0.66 -7.82 13.88
CA VAL A 67 1.15 -8.52 15.09
C VAL A 67 1.23 -10.03 14.85
N ALA A 68 0.20 -10.64 14.25
CA ALA A 68 0.24 -12.07 13.94
C ALA A 68 1.39 -12.43 13.00
N ALA A 69 1.67 -11.59 12.01
CA ALA A 69 2.77 -11.79 11.07
C ALA A 69 4.16 -11.60 11.73
N MET A 70 4.26 -10.75 12.75
CA MET A 70 5.46 -10.67 13.59
C MET A 70 5.62 -11.93 14.46
N ASP A 71 4.54 -12.41 15.05
CA ASP A 71 4.55 -13.59 15.93
C ASP A 71 4.91 -14.88 15.15
N THR A 72 4.60 -14.96 13.85
CA THR A 72 5.03 -16.08 12.96
C THR A 72 6.43 -15.92 12.39
N GLY A 73 7.05 -14.75 12.53
CA GLY A 73 8.35 -14.43 11.93
C GLY A 73 8.28 -14.08 10.45
N ASP A 74 7.08 -13.91 9.87
CA ASP A 74 6.92 -13.41 8.50
C ASP A 74 7.35 -11.94 8.41
N ILE A 75 7.17 -11.17 9.47
CA ILE A 75 7.66 -9.79 9.56
C ILE A 75 8.68 -9.71 10.66
N ASP A 76 9.90 -9.29 10.34
CA ASP A 76 10.92 -9.03 11.35
C ASP A 76 10.68 -7.63 11.95
N PRO A 77 10.24 -7.53 13.23
CA PRO A 77 9.97 -6.25 13.87
C PRO A 77 11.25 -5.44 14.12
N ARG A 78 12.44 -6.02 13.95
CA ARG A 78 13.74 -5.38 14.15
C ARG A 78 14.57 -5.33 12.87
N ALA A 79 13.96 -5.57 11.71
CA ALA A 79 14.64 -5.51 10.44
C ALA A 79 15.35 -4.16 10.26
N GLU A 80 16.65 -4.22 9.99
CA GLU A 80 17.43 -3.04 9.65
C GLU A 80 17.42 -2.85 8.13
N MET A 81 16.94 -1.69 7.70
CA MET A 81 16.95 -1.33 6.29
C MET A 81 18.36 -0.94 5.84
N ILE A 82 18.84 -1.55 4.77
CA ILE A 82 20.16 -1.27 4.19
C ILE A 82 20.03 -0.66 2.80
N THR A 83 20.98 0.21 2.44
CA THR A 83 21.12 0.74 1.09
C THR A 83 21.98 -0.20 0.26
N GLU A 84 21.42 -0.80 -0.78
CA GLU A 84 22.17 -1.70 -1.68
C GLU A 84 22.86 -0.95 -2.82
N ALA A 85 22.23 0.12 -3.31
CA ALA A 85 22.77 0.95 -4.37
C ALA A 85 22.29 2.39 -4.18
N GLU A 86 23.16 3.36 -4.48
CA GLU A 86 22.85 4.77 -4.34
C GLU A 86 23.58 5.62 -5.37
N THR A 87 22.85 6.59 -5.93
CA THR A 87 23.35 7.69 -6.75
C THR A 87 22.79 9.00 -6.21
N ALA A 88 23.14 10.13 -6.82
CA ALA A 88 22.61 11.44 -6.43
C ALA A 88 21.07 11.48 -6.48
N ALA A 89 20.46 10.89 -7.53
CA ALA A 89 19.02 10.94 -7.76
C ALA A 89 18.27 9.62 -7.46
N MET A 90 18.98 8.51 -7.21
CA MET A 90 18.34 7.19 -7.06
C MET A 90 18.90 6.37 -5.90
N ALA A 91 18.08 5.48 -5.32
CA ALA A 91 18.55 4.44 -4.41
C ALA A 91 17.74 3.14 -4.50
N VAL A 92 18.34 2.02 -4.12
CA VAL A 92 17.69 0.73 -3.89
C VAL A 92 17.91 0.33 -2.43
N LEU A 93 16.83 0.07 -1.72
CA LEU A 93 16.83 -0.29 -0.30
C LEU A 93 16.35 -1.74 -0.13
N ASP A 94 17.03 -2.52 0.72
CA ASP A 94 16.52 -3.80 1.21
C ASP A 94 15.93 -3.57 2.61
N ALA A 95 14.64 -3.87 2.77
CA ALA A 95 13.91 -3.64 4.02
C ALA A 95 14.00 -4.81 5.01
N GLY A 96 14.74 -5.88 4.71
CA GLY A 96 15.01 -6.96 5.66
C GLY A 96 13.77 -7.75 6.09
N GLU A 97 12.71 -7.77 5.28
CA GLU A 97 11.39 -8.32 5.60
C GLU A 97 10.69 -7.60 6.76
N GLY A 98 11.06 -6.35 6.99
CA GLY A 98 10.48 -5.48 8.00
C GLY A 98 9.11 -4.93 7.64
N VAL A 99 8.59 -4.13 8.59
CA VAL A 99 7.28 -3.49 8.52
C VAL A 99 7.18 -2.55 7.30
N GLY A 100 6.18 -2.78 6.45
CA GLY A 100 6.01 -2.03 5.20
C GLY A 100 5.82 -0.53 5.40
N GLN A 101 5.08 -0.13 6.44
CA GLN A 101 4.85 1.27 6.77
C GLN A 101 6.14 2.03 7.08
N VAL A 102 7.07 1.37 7.78
CA VAL A 102 8.38 1.93 8.12
C VAL A 102 9.22 2.05 6.86
N ALA A 103 9.29 0.97 6.09
CA ALA A 103 10.08 0.91 4.88
C ALA A 103 9.66 1.97 3.84
N ALA A 104 8.36 2.09 3.62
CA ALA A 104 7.77 3.05 2.69
C ALA A 104 7.95 4.51 3.15
N THR A 105 7.80 4.78 4.45
CA THR A 105 8.05 6.11 5.02
C THR A 105 9.50 6.52 4.80
N LYS A 106 10.46 5.66 5.17
CA LYS A 106 11.90 5.92 5.01
C LYS A 106 12.29 6.13 3.54
N ALA A 107 11.73 5.32 2.64
CA ALA A 107 12.00 5.38 1.22
C ALA A 107 11.48 6.67 0.57
N MET A 108 10.25 7.08 0.85
CA MET A 108 9.73 8.35 0.35
C MET A 108 10.51 9.54 0.91
N GLN A 109 10.85 9.53 2.20
CA GLN A 109 11.70 10.58 2.79
C GLN A 109 13.07 10.66 2.10
N LEU A 110 13.66 9.53 1.70
CA LEU A 110 14.90 9.52 0.92
C LEU A 110 14.68 10.07 -0.49
N ALA A 111 13.58 9.72 -1.16
CA ALA A 111 13.23 10.27 -2.48
C ALA A 111 13.07 11.79 -2.43
N ILE A 112 12.38 12.31 -1.41
CA ILE A 112 12.21 13.74 -1.16
C ILE A 112 13.56 14.44 -0.99
N ARG A 113 14.45 13.91 -0.13
CA ARG A 113 15.79 14.48 0.07
C ARG A 113 16.57 14.57 -1.24
N LYS A 114 16.62 13.47 -2.00
CA LYS A 114 17.31 13.43 -3.31
C LYS A 114 16.72 14.41 -4.33
N ALA A 115 15.39 14.55 -4.32
CA ALA A 115 14.69 15.48 -5.19
C ALA A 115 15.02 16.94 -4.88
N ARG A 116 15.15 17.33 -3.60
CA ARG A 116 15.61 18.68 -3.24
C ARG A 116 17.03 18.97 -3.73
N ASP A 117 17.90 17.99 -3.64
CA ASP A 117 19.30 18.15 -4.02
C ASP A 117 19.47 18.22 -5.56
N THR A 118 18.73 17.39 -6.29
CA THR A 118 19.00 17.13 -7.73
C THR A 118 17.82 17.41 -8.67
N GLY A 119 16.67 17.82 -8.13
CA GLY A 119 15.40 18.04 -8.85
C GLY A 119 14.50 16.82 -8.93
N THR A 120 15.05 15.62 -8.74
CA THR A 120 14.28 14.38 -8.81
C THR A 120 14.85 13.33 -7.87
N GLY A 121 14.00 12.45 -7.34
CA GLY A 121 14.44 11.39 -6.44
C GLY A 121 13.63 10.12 -6.68
N THR A 122 14.30 9.00 -6.92
CA THR A 122 13.67 7.69 -7.14
C THR A 122 14.21 6.68 -6.14
N VAL A 123 13.34 6.00 -5.41
CA VAL A 123 13.74 4.97 -4.46
C VAL A 123 12.93 3.72 -4.68
N ALA A 124 13.61 2.60 -4.95
CA ALA A 124 13.01 1.28 -4.98
C ALA A 124 13.30 0.56 -3.66
N VAL A 125 12.33 -0.21 -3.17
CA VAL A 125 12.48 -0.99 -1.94
C VAL A 125 12.17 -2.44 -2.25
N LYS A 126 13.02 -3.36 -1.80
CA LYS A 126 12.76 -4.79 -1.86
C LYS A 126 12.68 -5.41 -0.49
N ARG A 127 12.18 -6.66 -0.45
CA ARG A 127 12.05 -7.44 0.79
C ARG A 127 11.31 -6.67 1.87
N SER A 128 10.21 -6.03 1.51
CA SER A 128 9.31 -5.34 2.43
C SER A 128 8.00 -6.12 2.58
N ARG A 129 7.04 -5.53 3.26
CA ARG A 129 5.72 -6.09 3.57
C ARG A 129 4.63 -5.07 3.23
N ASP A 130 3.37 -5.41 3.47
CA ASP A 130 2.23 -4.53 3.20
C ASP A 130 2.43 -3.17 3.87
N PHE A 131 2.21 -2.10 3.11
CA PHE A 131 2.44 -0.73 3.55
C PHE A 131 1.13 0.05 3.82
N GLY A 132 -0.03 -0.60 3.83
CA GLY A 132 -1.31 0.10 3.96
C GLY A 132 -1.65 0.99 2.77
N THR A 133 -2.05 2.25 3.02
CA THR A 133 -2.53 3.17 1.98
C THR A 133 -1.39 3.94 1.32
N ALA A 134 -1.34 3.92 -0.02
CA ALA A 134 -0.30 4.60 -0.79
C ALA A 134 -0.36 6.13 -0.63
N ALA A 135 -1.56 6.69 -0.40
CA ALA A 135 -1.78 8.10 -0.08
C ALA A 135 -0.87 8.61 1.05
N SER A 136 -0.61 7.81 2.08
CA SER A 136 0.18 8.27 3.24
C SER A 136 1.61 8.61 2.87
N TYR A 137 2.15 8.00 1.82
CA TYR A 137 3.52 8.24 1.38
C TYR A 137 3.59 9.43 0.44
N VAL A 138 2.71 9.54 -0.55
CA VAL A 138 2.70 10.72 -1.42
C VAL A 138 2.35 12.00 -0.65
N GLN A 139 1.60 11.90 0.45
CA GLN A 139 1.35 13.03 1.34
C GLN A 139 2.64 13.57 1.96
N LEU A 140 3.63 12.72 2.28
CA LEU A 140 4.93 13.17 2.79
C LEU A 140 5.64 14.09 1.79
N ALA A 141 5.54 13.80 0.49
CA ALA A 141 6.13 14.65 -0.55
C ALA A 141 5.36 15.98 -0.66
N VAL A 142 4.03 15.91 -0.63
CA VAL A 142 3.15 17.09 -0.66
C VAL A 142 3.44 18.03 0.51
N ASP A 143 3.56 17.49 1.73
CA ASP A 143 3.86 18.26 2.96
C ASP A 143 5.21 18.96 2.87
N ASP A 144 6.15 18.39 2.11
CA ASP A 144 7.48 18.93 1.91
C ASP A 144 7.56 19.87 0.68
N GLY A 145 6.43 20.10 0.01
CA GLY A 145 6.31 20.99 -1.15
C GLY A 145 6.76 20.37 -2.47
N LEU A 146 6.73 19.04 -2.60
CA LEU A 146 7.15 18.30 -3.79
C LEU A 146 6.00 17.48 -4.39
N ILE A 147 6.09 17.16 -5.68
CA ILE A 147 5.22 16.16 -6.30
C ILE A 147 5.73 14.77 -5.90
N GLY A 148 4.83 13.90 -5.45
CA GLY A 148 5.13 12.52 -5.08
C GLY A 148 4.38 11.50 -5.92
N PHE A 149 5.01 10.36 -6.19
CA PHE A 149 4.39 9.17 -6.73
C PHE A 149 4.85 7.94 -5.97
N CYS A 150 3.95 6.98 -5.75
CA CYS A 150 4.35 5.66 -5.32
C CYS A 150 3.46 4.56 -5.88
N THR A 151 4.03 3.35 -5.94
CA THR A 151 3.32 2.13 -6.25
C THR A 151 3.88 0.96 -5.45
N THR A 152 3.04 -0.03 -5.21
CA THR A 152 3.41 -1.30 -4.57
C THR A 152 2.88 -2.48 -5.37
N SER A 153 3.43 -3.65 -5.10
CA SER A 153 2.93 -4.93 -5.59
C SER A 153 2.34 -5.76 -4.44
N THR A 154 2.03 -7.03 -4.68
CA THR A 154 1.58 -7.96 -3.64
C THR A 154 2.42 -9.23 -3.65
N SER A 155 2.14 -10.14 -2.72
CA SER A 155 2.87 -11.41 -2.56
C SER A 155 2.60 -12.43 -3.67
N GLY A 156 1.69 -12.17 -4.62
CA GLY A 156 1.35 -13.11 -5.68
C GLY A 156 0.45 -12.52 -6.76
N PRO A 157 0.16 -13.27 -7.85
CA PRO A 157 -0.79 -12.82 -8.83
C PRO A 157 -2.21 -12.99 -8.26
N THR A 158 -2.98 -11.91 -8.28
CA THR A 158 -4.33 -11.85 -7.73
C THR A 158 -5.35 -11.18 -8.65
N VAL A 159 -4.88 -10.56 -9.73
CA VAL A 159 -5.72 -9.88 -10.73
C VAL A 159 -5.63 -10.63 -12.05
N ALA A 160 -6.78 -10.93 -12.64
CA ALA A 160 -6.87 -11.62 -13.91
C ALA A 160 -6.21 -10.81 -15.04
N ALA A 161 -5.52 -11.50 -15.96
CA ALA A 161 -5.15 -10.87 -17.22
C ALA A 161 -6.42 -10.43 -17.97
N TYR A 162 -6.37 -9.25 -18.60
CA TYR A 162 -7.54 -8.76 -19.34
C TYR A 162 -7.94 -9.75 -20.45
N GLY A 163 -9.22 -10.14 -20.46
CA GLY A 163 -9.74 -11.16 -21.38
C GLY A 163 -9.48 -12.61 -20.94
N SER A 164 -8.94 -12.83 -19.74
CA SER A 164 -8.69 -14.15 -19.15
C SER A 164 -9.36 -14.28 -17.77
N ARG A 165 -9.41 -15.51 -17.24
CA ARG A 165 -9.79 -15.84 -15.85
C ARG A 165 -8.57 -16.12 -14.97
N THR A 166 -7.38 -16.17 -15.56
CA THR A 166 -6.14 -16.53 -14.86
C THR A 166 -5.48 -15.29 -14.25
N PRO A 167 -5.17 -15.30 -12.93
CA PRO A 167 -4.38 -14.27 -12.30
C PRO A 167 -3.01 -14.11 -12.97
N ALA A 168 -2.62 -12.88 -13.28
CA ALA A 168 -1.34 -12.56 -13.92
C ALA A 168 -0.62 -11.38 -13.27
N THR A 169 -1.37 -10.44 -12.71
CA THR A 169 -0.82 -9.25 -12.04
C THR A 169 -1.40 -9.11 -10.63
N ALA A 170 -1.15 -7.99 -9.97
CA ALA A 170 -1.62 -7.69 -8.63
C ALA A 170 -2.57 -6.47 -8.63
N ASP A 171 -3.28 -6.26 -7.52
CA ASP A 171 -4.12 -5.08 -7.27
C ASP A 171 -3.30 -3.83 -6.93
N ASN A 172 -2.11 -3.72 -7.57
CA ASN A 172 -1.10 -2.68 -7.37
C ASN A 172 -1.73 -1.32 -7.08
N SER A 173 -1.37 -0.73 -5.95
CA SER A 173 -1.75 0.66 -5.66
C SER A 173 -0.94 1.59 -6.55
N LEU A 174 -1.58 2.65 -7.03
CA LEU A 174 -0.96 3.74 -7.77
C LEU A 174 -1.40 5.04 -7.12
N ALA A 175 -0.45 5.80 -6.58
CA ALA A 175 -0.74 7.06 -5.92
C ALA A 175 0.11 8.22 -6.45
N TRP A 176 -0.51 9.39 -6.56
CA TRP A 176 0.12 10.66 -6.89
C TRP A 176 -0.28 11.71 -5.86
N GLY A 177 0.67 12.52 -5.41
CA GLY A 177 0.45 13.68 -4.56
C GLY A 177 1.02 14.92 -5.25
N VAL A 178 0.21 15.96 -5.39
CA VAL A 178 0.61 17.23 -6.00
C VAL A 178 0.22 18.37 -5.05
N PRO A 179 1.20 19.14 -4.55
CA PRO A 179 0.92 20.28 -3.70
C PRO A 179 0.27 21.40 -4.51
N THR A 180 -0.58 22.17 -3.85
CA THR A 180 -1.20 23.36 -4.41
C THR A 180 -0.65 24.60 -3.72
N ARG A 181 -0.60 25.74 -4.42
CA ARG A 181 -0.16 27.01 -3.82
C ARG A 181 -1.08 27.45 -2.68
N GLU A 182 -2.38 27.25 -2.87
CA GLU A 182 -3.44 27.57 -1.93
C GLU A 182 -4.49 26.45 -1.94
N GLY A 183 -5.03 26.12 -0.77
CA GLY A 183 -6.07 25.12 -0.61
C GLY A 183 -5.55 23.70 -0.37
N ALA A 184 -6.43 22.72 -0.61
CA ALA A 184 -6.11 21.31 -0.42
C ALA A 184 -5.21 20.80 -1.56
N PRO A 185 -4.28 19.86 -1.28
CA PRO A 185 -3.49 19.22 -2.32
C PRO A 185 -4.34 18.27 -3.17
N LEU A 186 -3.84 17.93 -4.35
CA LEU A 186 -4.39 16.80 -5.12
C LEU A 186 -3.71 15.52 -4.67
N VAL A 187 -4.49 14.57 -4.16
CA VAL A 187 -4.02 13.22 -3.82
C VAL A 187 -4.89 12.20 -4.55
N LEU A 188 -4.26 11.48 -5.47
CA LEU A 188 -4.82 10.31 -6.13
C LEU A 188 -4.26 9.06 -5.45
N ASP A 189 -5.11 8.11 -5.09
CA ASP A 189 -4.70 6.80 -4.59
C ASP A 189 -5.75 5.77 -5.03
N LEU A 190 -5.37 4.91 -5.96
CA LEU A 190 -6.25 3.94 -6.60
C LEU A 190 -5.62 2.55 -6.65
N SER A 191 -6.46 1.53 -6.76
CA SER A 191 -6.01 0.18 -7.16
C SER A 191 -6.10 0.05 -8.68
N CYS A 192 -5.15 -0.67 -9.27
CA CYS A 192 -5.24 -1.08 -10.67
C CYS A 192 -6.33 -2.15 -10.92
N ALA A 193 -6.91 -2.71 -9.86
CA ALA A 193 -8.05 -3.63 -9.90
C ALA A 193 -9.36 -2.94 -9.50
N GLY A 194 -10.50 -3.56 -9.81
CA GLY A 194 -11.82 -3.05 -9.42
C GLY A 194 -11.98 -2.90 -7.91
N ALA A 195 -11.23 -3.68 -7.12
CA ALA A 195 -11.21 -3.66 -5.66
C ALA A 195 -9.78 -3.89 -5.15
N SER A 196 -9.53 -3.64 -3.86
CA SER A 196 -8.38 -4.21 -3.15
C SER A 196 -8.80 -5.46 -2.35
N TRP A 197 -7.87 -6.35 -2.04
CA TRP A 197 -8.19 -7.48 -1.14
C TRP A 197 -8.56 -7.04 0.28
N ALA A 198 -8.03 -5.91 0.74
CA ALA A 198 -8.41 -5.35 2.04
C ALA A 198 -9.89 -4.93 2.04
N GLU A 199 -10.38 -4.38 0.93
CA GLU A 199 -11.78 -4.02 0.70
C GLU A 199 -12.67 -5.26 0.61
N VAL A 200 -12.27 -6.29 -0.15
CA VAL A 200 -12.99 -7.58 -0.23
C VAL A 200 -13.15 -8.20 1.15
N LYS A 201 -12.07 -8.27 1.94
CA LYS A 201 -12.11 -8.78 3.32
C LYS A 201 -13.01 -7.96 4.24
N SER A 202 -13.04 -6.64 4.05
CA SER A 202 -13.89 -5.75 4.86
C SER A 202 -15.37 -5.97 4.53
N ARG A 203 -15.72 -6.09 3.25
CA ARG A 203 -17.07 -6.43 2.81
C ARG A 203 -17.52 -7.81 3.28
N ALA A 204 -16.63 -8.82 3.25
CA ALA A 204 -16.91 -10.13 3.82
C ALA A 204 -17.23 -10.10 5.32
N LEU A 205 -16.48 -9.29 6.09
CA LEU A 205 -16.68 -9.12 7.53
C LEU A 205 -18.05 -8.53 7.83
N TYR A 206 -18.48 -7.53 7.05
CA TYR A 206 -19.75 -6.84 7.26
C TYR A 206 -20.93 -7.46 6.52
N GLY A 207 -20.71 -8.54 5.76
CA GLY A 207 -21.77 -9.19 4.97
C GLY A 207 -22.32 -8.32 3.84
N VAL A 208 -21.51 -7.39 3.32
CA VAL A 208 -21.88 -6.49 2.22
C VAL A 208 -21.41 -7.10 0.89
N PRO A 209 -22.26 -7.18 -0.14
CA PRO A 209 -21.84 -7.72 -1.44
C PRO A 209 -20.80 -6.82 -2.14
N LEU A 210 -20.02 -7.41 -3.04
CA LEU A 210 -19.14 -6.71 -3.96
C LEU A 210 -19.94 -6.18 -5.16
N PRO A 211 -19.56 -5.03 -5.76
CA PRO A 211 -20.07 -4.62 -7.05
C PRO A 211 -19.78 -5.67 -8.14
N ALA A 212 -20.72 -5.80 -9.09
CA ALA A 212 -20.56 -6.66 -10.25
C ALA A 212 -19.32 -6.28 -11.09
N GLY A 213 -18.63 -7.27 -11.66
CA GLY A 213 -17.44 -7.05 -12.49
C GLY A 213 -16.17 -6.74 -11.70
N TRP A 214 -16.16 -6.90 -10.37
CA TRP A 214 -14.96 -6.73 -9.55
C TRP A 214 -14.19 -8.04 -9.33
N THR A 215 -14.89 -9.17 -9.23
CA THR A 215 -14.27 -10.43 -8.80
C THR A 215 -14.83 -11.65 -9.50
N LEU A 216 -13.97 -12.67 -9.60
CA LEU A 216 -14.32 -14.02 -10.05
C LEU A 216 -14.20 -15.01 -8.89
N ASP A 217 -15.05 -16.04 -8.90
CA ASP A 217 -14.97 -17.19 -7.99
C ASP A 217 -13.89 -18.22 -8.40
N ALA A 218 -13.83 -19.35 -7.69
CA ALA A 218 -12.86 -20.41 -7.93
C ALA A 218 -13.03 -21.10 -9.30
N ASP A 219 -14.26 -21.14 -9.83
CA ASP A 219 -14.53 -21.65 -11.17
C ASP A 219 -14.26 -20.58 -12.24
N GLY A 220 -14.08 -19.32 -11.82
CA GLY A 220 -13.81 -18.13 -12.61
C GLY A 220 -15.07 -17.39 -13.07
N HIS A 221 -16.24 -17.69 -12.52
CA HIS A 221 -17.47 -16.95 -12.81
C HIS A 221 -17.51 -15.63 -12.05
N ASP A 222 -18.14 -14.61 -12.63
CA ASP A 222 -18.34 -13.33 -11.93
C ASP A 222 -19.11 -13.59 -10.64
N THR A 223 -18.59 -13.05 -9.53
CA THR A 223 -19.21 -13.19 -8.22
C THR A 223 -19.26 -11.86 -7.51
N GLN A 224 -20.35 -11.63 -6.78
CA GLN A 224 -20.55 -10.50 -5.88
C GLN A 224 -20.44 -10.95 -4.41
N ASP A 225 -20.24 -12.24 -4.14
CA ASP A 225 -20.02 -12.73 -2.79
C ASP A 225 -18.54 -12.55 -2.41
N PRO A 226 -18.21 -11.68 -1.44
CA PRO A 226 -16.82 -11.47 -1.03
C PRO A 226 -16.17 -12.70 -0.39
N LYS A 227 -16.95 -13.69 0.06
CA LYS A 227 -16.41 -14.97 0.57
C LYS A 227 -16.07 -15.95 -0.55
N ALA A 228 -16.71 -15.82 -1.71
CA ALA A 228 -16.46 -16.65 -2.89
C ALA A 228 -15.37 -16.06 -3.80
N ALA A 229 -15.03 -14.78 -3.65
CA ALA A 229 -14.04 -14.08 -4.46
C ALA A 229 -12.64 -14.72 -4.35
N CYS A 230 -12.11 -15.19 -5.48
CA CYS A 230 -10.76 -15.78 -5.59
C CYS A 230 -9.82 -14.95 -6.48
N THR A 231 -10.36 -14.23 -7.47
CA THR A 231 -9.57 -13.41 -8.40
C THR A 231 -10.21 -12.05 -8.57
N LEU A 232 -9.42 -10.99 -8.59
CA LEU A 232 -9.88 -9.64 -8.90
C LEU A 232 -9.86 -9.39 -10.41
N LEU A 233 -10.77 -8.55 -10.91
CA LEU A 233 -10.77 -8.06 -12.28
C LEU A 233 -10.09 -6.68 -12.37
N PRO A 234 -9.39 -6.37 -13.48
CA PRO A 234 -8.68 -5.11 -13.63
C PRO A 234 -9.64 -3.92 -13.77
N ALA A 235 -9.31 -2.79 -13.13
CA ALA A 235 -10.13 -1.58 -13.18
C ALA A 235 -10.23 -1.05 -14.62
N GLY A 236 -11.44 -0.82 -15.11
CA GLY A 236 -11.62 -0.32 -16.49
C GLY A 236 -11.07 -1.27 -17.56
N GLY A 237 -10.98 -2.58 -17.27
CA GLY A 237 -10.55 -3.60 -18.22
C GLY A 237 -9.06 -3.49 -18.56
N PHE A 238 -8.73 -3.34 -19.85
CA PHE A 238 -7.34 -3.34 -20.31
C PHE A 238 -6.52 -2.16 -19.76
N HIS A 239 -7.16 -1.06 -19.35
CA HIS A 239 -6.48 0.09 -18.74
C HIS A 239 -5.85 -0.28 -17.39
N GLY A 240 -6.64 -0.81 -16.46
CA GLY A 240 -6.14 -1.24 -15.15
C GLY A 240 -5.13 -2.38 -15.26
N PHE A 241 -5.33 -3.30 -16.21
CA PHE A 241 -4.35 -4.35 -16.48
C PHE A 241 -3.02 -3.78 -16.97
N GLY A 242 -3.04 -2.86 -17.94
CA GLY A 242 -1.84 -2.19 -18.46
C GLY A 242 -1.10 -1.39 -17.37
N LEU A 243 -1.83 -0.64 -16.54
CA LEU A 243 -1.24 0.08 -15.40
C LEU A 243 -0.63 -0.88 -14.38
N SER A 244 -1.34 -1.95 -14.03
CA SER A 244 -0.88 -2.99 -13.11
C SER A 244 0.41 -3.64 -13.60
N LEU A 245 0.55 -3.90 -14.91
CA LEU A 245 1.79 -4.42 -15.49
C LEU A 245 2.98 -3.48 -15.27
N VAL A 246 2.82 -2.18 -15.56
CA VAL A 246 3.89 -1.19 -15.37
C VAL A 246 4.24 -1.04 -13.88
N CYS A 247 3.22 -0.93 -13.03
CA CYS A 247 3.38 -0.87 -11.58
C CYS A 247 4.10 -2.10 -11.03
N SER A 248 3.80 -3.28 -11.56
CA SER A 248 4.47 -4.53 -11.19
C SER A 248 5.93 -4.57 -11.61
N VAL A 249 6.30 -3.96 -12.73
CA VAL A 249 7.70 -3.84 -13.16
C VAL A 249 8.47 -2.91 -12.21
N LEU A 250 7.88 -1.76 -11.86
CA LEU A 250 8.49 -0.78 -10.95
C LEU A 250 8.62 -1.31 -9.52
N ALA A 251 7.57 -1.94 -9.01
CA ALA A 251 7.47 -2.51 -7.68
C ALA A 251 7.70 -4.03 -7.70
N GLY A 252 8.72 -4.47 -8.43
CA GLY A 252 9.07 -5.87 -8.61
C GLY A 252 10.47 -5.98 -9.21
N PRO A 253 10.63 -6.36 -10.50
CA PRO A 253 11.93 -6.48 -11.16
C PRO A 253 12.86 -5.28 -11.00
N LEU A 254 12.37 -4.03 -11.08
CA LEU A 254 13.22 -2.85 -10.91
C LEU A 254 13.85 -2.76 -9.51
N ALA A 255 13.13 -3.19 -8.47
CA ALA A 255 13.62 -3.27 -7.11
C ALA A 255 14.50 -4.52 -6.86
N GLY A 256 14.71 -5.38 -7.86
CA GLY A 256 15.38 -6.68 -7.71
C GLY A 256 14.46 -7.80 -7.22
N GLY A 257 13.14 -7.57 -7.21
CA GLY A 257 12.11 -8.56 -6.93
C GLY A 257 11.61 -9.30 -8.17
N LYS A 258 10.43 -9.92 -8.05
CA LYS A 258 9.80 -10.72 -9.11
C LYS A 258 8.53 -10.04 -9.63
N MET A 259 8.15 -10.34 -10.87
CA MET A 259 6.79 -10.05 -11.33
C MET A 259 5.76 -10.85 -10.51
N PRO A 260 4.53 -10.36 -10.31
CA PRO A 260 3.49 -11.10 -9.59
C PRO A 260 3.28 -12.52 -10.13
N SER A 261 3.27 -12.69 -11.46
CA SER A 261 3.12 -14.00 -12.12
C SER A 261 4.23 -15.02 -11.81
N GLN A 262 5.35 -14.57 -11.22
CA GLN A 262 6.47 -15.41 -10.83
C GLN A 262 6.57 -15.60 -9.31
N LYS A 263 5.67 -14.99 -8.54
CA LYS A 263 5.57 -15.15 -7.09
C LYS A 263 4.61 -16.29 -6.74
N LYS A 264 4.83 -16.90 -5.58
CA LYS A 264 3.94 -17.94 -5.05
C LYS A 264 2.66 -17.28 -4.54
N HIS A 265 1.51 -17.77 -5.00
CA HIS A 265 0.23 -17.29 -4.49
C HIS A 265 0.08 -17.60 -3.00
N GLY A 266 -0.37 -16.59 -2.23
CA GLY A 266 -0.61 -16.69 -0.80
C GLY A 266 -0.35 -15.37 -0.08
N TYR A 267 -0.95 -15.22 1.09
CA TYR A 267 -0.73 -14.05 1.94
C TYR A 267 0.60 -14.24 2.69
N LEU A 268 1.49 -13.24 2.62
CA LEU A 268 2.82 -13.22 3.27
C LEU A 268 3.83 -14.28 2.79
N THR A 269 3.50 -15.06 1.76
CA THR A 269 4.36 -16.13 1.20
C THR A 269 5.65 -15.62 0.56
N GLU A 270 5.59 -14.44 -0.04
CA GLU A 270 6.71 -13.77 -0.68
C GLU A 270 6.74 -12.31 -0.22
N PRO A 271 7.94 -11.70 -0.12
CA PRO A 271 8.07 -10.29 0.17
C PRO A 271 7.41 -9.42 -0.91
N ILE A 272 7.20 -8.16 -0.53
CA ILE A 272 6.63 -7.12 -1.38
C ILE A 272 7.71 -6.08 -1.67
N GLU A 273 7.72 -5.60 -2.91
CA GLU A 273 8.56 -4.50 -3.35
C GLU A 273 7.71 -3.24 -3.53
N HIS A 274 8.36 -2.09 -3.41
CA HIS A 274 7.74 -0.77 -3.50
C HIS A 274 8.59 0.15 -4.37
N PHE A 275 7.94 1.15 -4.96
CA PHE A 275 8.60 2.17 -5.74
C PHE A 275 8.09 3.55 -5.34
N PHE A 276 9.01 4.49 -5.15
CA PHE A 276 8.75 5.87 -4.74
C PHE A 276 9.48 6.84 -5.65
N TYR A 277 8.81 7.93 -5.96
CA TYR A 277 9.33 8.98 -6.81
C TYR A 277 8.92 10.35 -6.26
N ALA A 278 9.84 11.30 -6.29
CA ALA A 278 9.60 12.69 -5.90
C ALA A 278 10.20 13.64 -6.92
N ILE A 279 9.51 14.75 -7.17
CA ILE A 279 9.92 15.82 -8.09
C ILE A 279 9.89 17.15 -7.35
N ASP A 280 11.02 17.86 -7.37
CA ASP A 280 11.08 19.25 -6.96
C ASP A 280 10.79 20.14 -8.18
N PHE A 281 9.53 20.57 -8.30
CA PHE A 281 9.09 21.40 -9.42
C PHE A 281 9.74 22.79 -9.42
N SER A 282 10.34 23.25 -8.30
CA SER A 282 11.06 24.52 -8.25
C SER A 282 12.34 24.51 -9.09
N LYS A 283 12.85 23.32 -9.45
CA LYS A 283 14.04 23.16 -10.30
C LYS A 283 13.74 23.22 -11.81
N PHE A 284 12.47 23.30 -12.20
CA PHE A 284 12.03 23.41 -13.59
C PHE A 284 11.89 24.86 -14.07
N ILE A 285 12.06 25.84 -13.16
CA ILE A 285 11.88 27.27 -13.39
C ILE A 285 13.17 28.05 -13.15
#